data_AF-A0A7C6PR77-F1
#
_entry.id   AF-A0A7C6PR77-F1
#
_cell.length_a   1.000
_cell.length_b   1.000
_cell.length_c   1.000
_cell.angle_alpha   90.00
_cell.angle_beta   90.00
_cell.angle_gamma   90.00
#
_symmetry.space_group_name_H-M   'P 1'
#
loop_
_entity.id
_entity.type
_entity.pdbx_description
1 polymer ?
#
loop_
_entity_poly.entity_id
_entity_poly.type
_entity_poly.pdbx_seq_one_letter_code
_entity_poly.pdbx_strand_id
1 'polypeptide(L)'
;MPRRQEHLKAAKILLGYADPLVHKLMDQSIERLGPRHRYVTHNVEYIRAIRQLFGENAVIEATLHLLQDWGVIDESDYAFGLAKRSVAKRARKR
;
A
#
# COMPACT_ATOMS: atom_id res chain seq x y z
N MET A 1 10.34 7.49 1.14
CA MET A 1 9.32 6.51 1.56
C MET A 1 7.98 7.20 1.44
N PRO A 2 7.06 6.64 0.66
CA PRO A 2 5.70 7.16 0.59
C PRO A 2 5.10 7.21 1.99
N ARG A 3 4.22 8.18 2.24
CA ARG A 3 3.50 8.24 3.52
C ARG A 3 2.44 7.14 3.53
N ARG A 4 2.09 6.58 4.69
CA ARG A 4 0.99 5.60 4.86
C ARG A 4 -0.28 5.95 4.07
N GLN A 5 -0.63 7.24 4.01
CA GLN A 5 -1.78 7.72 3.23
C GLN A 5 -1.63 7.51 1.72
N GLU A 6 -0.43 7.65 1.17
CA GLU A 6 -0.13 7.41 -0.26
C GLU A 6 -0.23 5.93 -0.59
N HIS A 7 0.24 5.04 0.29
CA HIS A 7 0.06 3.61 0.11
C HIS A 7 -1.41 3.19 0.11
N LEU A 8 -2.20 3.66 1.09
CA LEU A 8 -3.64 3.42 1.14
C LEU A 8 -4.38 3.98 -0.08
N LYS A 9 -3.92 5.12 -0.59
CA LYS A 9 -4.49 5.77 -1.79
C LYS A 9 -4.22 4.91 -3.02
N ALA A 10 -2.98 4.46 -3.20
CA ALA A 10 -2.57 3.58 -4.30
C ALA A 10 -3.35 2.26 -4.27
N ALA A 11 -3.41 1.59 -3.12
CA ALA A 11 -4.16 0.34 -2.94
C ALA A 11 -5.64 0.50 -3.35
N LYS A 12 -6.32 1.54 -2.84
CA LYS A 12 -7.73 1.82 -3.22
C LYS A 12 -7.94 2.04 -4.72
N ILE A 13 -6.93 2.51 -5.45
CA ILE A 13 -7.03 2.83 -6.87
C ILE A 13 -6.67 1.62 -7.72
N LEU A 14 -5.54 0.98 -7.41
CA LEU A 14 -4.98 -0.11 -8.21
C LEU A 14 -5.63 -1.46 -7.90
N LEU A 15 -5.95 -1.70 -6.63
CA LEU A 15 -6.51 -2.97 -6.17
C LEU A 15 -8.03 -2.90 -5.93
N GLY A 16 -8.58 -1.68 -5.82
CA GLY A 16 -10.00 -1.45 -5.51
C GLY A 16 -10.36 -1.61 -4.03
N TYR A 17 -9.42 -2.06 -3.20
CA TYR A 17 -9.53 -2.16 -1.74
C TYR A 17 -8.26 -1.63 -1.07
N ALA A 18 -8.35 -1.38 0.23
CA ALA A 18 -7.19 -1.13 1.07
C ALA A 18 -7.53 -1.51 2.51
N ASP A 19 -6.71 -2.37 3.12
CA ASP A 19 -6.77 -2.80 4.50
C ASP A 19 -5.77 -1.99 5.37
N PRO A 20 -6.27 -1.06 6.20
CA PRO A 20 -5.43 -0.27 7.09
C PRO A 20 -4.59 -1.08 8.09
N LEU A 21 -4.99 -2.31 8.41
CA LEU A 21 -4.25 -3.20 9.33
C LEU A 21 -3.00 -3.76 8.67
N VAL A 22 -3.08 -4.15 7.40
CA VAL A 22 -1.91 -4.60 6.63
C VAL A 22 -0.87 -3.48 6.57
N HIS A 23 -1.29 -2.27 6.19
CA HIS A 23 -0.40 -1.10 6.19
C HIS A 23 0.18 -0.81 7.57
N LYS A 24 -0.63 -0.87 8.64
CA LYS A 24 -0.14 -0.64 10.00
C LYS A 24 0.93 -1.65 10.40
N LEU A 25 0.72 -2.93 10.09
CA LEU A 25 1.68 -3.99 10.40
C LEU A 25 3.01 -3.76 9.67
N MET A 26 2.95 -3.40 8.39
CA MET A 26 4.14 -3.11 7.59
C MET A 26 4.89 -1.89 8.11
N ASP A 27 4.18 -0.79 8.38
CA ASP A 27 4.76 0.47 8.87
C ASP A 27 5.33 0.35 10.30
N GLN A 28 4.73 -0.48 11.17
CA GLN A 28 5.18 -0.67 12.56
C GLN A 28 6.64 -1.17 12.66
N SER A 29 7.09 -1.92 11.66
CA SER A 29 8.48 -2.36 11.60
C SER A 29 9.46 -1.19 11.48
N ILE A 30 9.06 -0.09 10.81
CA ILE A 30 9.84 1.15 10.68
C ILE A 30 10.00 1.81 12.04
N GLU A 31 8.92 1.90 12.83
CA GLU A 31 8.93 2.52 14.16
C GLU A 31 9.91 1.83 15.11
N ARG A 32 10.04 0.50 15.00
CA ARG A 32 10.92 -0.28 15.88
C ARG A 32 12.36 -0.42 15.38
N LEU A 33 12.57 -0.45 14.06
CA LEU A 33 13.86 -0.82 13.45
C LEU A 33 14.52 0.31 12.65
N GLY A 34 13.83 1.44 12.48
CA GLY A 34 14.31 2.55 11.66
C GLY A 34 14.66 2.09 10.24
N PRO A 35 15.75 2.58 9.64
CA PRO A 35 16.18 2.16 8.30
C PRO A 35 16.41 0.64 8.12
N ARG A 36 16.68 -0.10 9.22
CA ARG A 36 16.93 -1.54 9.17
C ARG A 36 15.67 -2.38 8.99
N HIS A 37 14.47 -1.80 9.09
CA HIS A 37 13.22 -2.52 8.88
C HIS A 37 13.18 -3.24 7.53
N ARG A 38 13.84 -2.68 6.50
CA ARG A 38 13.87 -3.26 5.16
C ARG A 38 14.40 -4.69 5.14
N TYR A 39 15.41 -5.00 5.94
CA TYR A 39 15.94 -6.37 6.03
C TYR A 39 14.93 -7.38 6.60
N VAL A 40 13.99 -6.90 7.42
CA VAL A 40 13.02 -7.74 8.13
C VAL A 40 11.71 -7.86 7.35
N THR A 41 11.24 -6.78 6.71
CA THR A 41 9.91 -6.74 6.10
C THR A 41 9.90 -6.75 4.58
N HIS A 42 11.02 -6.45 3.91
CA HIS A 42 11.10 -6.49 2.45
C HIS A 42 11.67 -7.82 1.95
N ASN A 43 11.09 -8.93 2.40
CA ASN A 43 11.49 -10.27 1.98
C ASN A 43 10.27 -11.19 1.81
N VAL A 44 10.49 -12.32 1.12
CA VAL A 44 9.45 -13.28 0.78
C VAL A 44 8.84 -13.94 2.02
N GLU A 45 9.61 -14.18 3.08
CA GLU A 45 9.10 -14.79 4.30
C GLU A 45 8.12 -13.88 5.03
N TYR A 46 8.35 -12.57 5.01
CA TYR A 46 7.42 -11.60 5.57
C TYR A 46 6.09 -11.59 4.81
N ILE A 47 6.12 -11.64 3.48
CA ILE A 47 4.92 -11.75 2.65
C ILE A 47 4.18 -13.08 2.92
N ARG A 48 4.89 -14.19 3.12
CA ARG A 48 4.29 -15.47 3.52
C ARG A 48 3.63 -15.40 4.89
N ALA A 49 4.23 -14.71 5.86
CA ALA A 49 3.62 -14.49 7.17
C ALA A 49 2.33 -13.66 7.05
N ILE A 50 2.32 -12.62 6.23
CA ILE A 50 1.11 -11.83 5.94
C ILE A 50 0.02 -12.71 5.33
N ARG A 51 0.37 -13.59 4.38
CA ARG A 51 -0.57 -14.56 3.80
C ARG A 51 -1.25 -15.42 4.86
N GLN A 52 -0.46 -15.97 5.79
CA GLN A 52 -0.97 -16.85 6.83
C GLN A 52 -1.91 -16.13 7.80
N LEU A 53 -1.66 -14.84 8.07
CA LEU A 53 -2.44 -14.06 9.03
C LEU A 53 -3.71 -13.44 8.42
N PHE A 54 -3.65 -13.00 7.16
CA PHE A 54 -4.68 -12.13 6.56
C PHE A 54 -5.19 -12.62 5.19
N GLY A 55 -4.65 -13.72 4.67
CA GLY A 55 -5.07 -14.31 3.39
C GLY A 55 -4.47 -13.63 2.15
N GLU A 56 -4.96 -14.05 0.97
CA GLU A 56 -4.36 -13.67 -0.32
C GLU A 56 -4.49 -12.19 -0.67
N ASN A 57 -5.60 -11.53 -0.31
CA ASN A 57 -5.76 -10.10 -0.60
C ASN A 57 -4.71 -9.25 0.12
N ALA A 58 -4.37 -9.62 1.36
CA ALA A 58 -3.33 -8.95 2.11
C ALA A 58 -1.94 -9.15 1.50
N VAL A 59 -1.69 -10.28 0.84
CA VAL A 59 -0.43 -10.51 0.09
C VAL A 59 -0.31 -9.55 -1.07
N ILE A 60 -1.37 -9.37 -1.85
CA ILE A 60 -1.37 -8.46 -3.00
C ILE A 60 -1.15 -7.03 -2.52
N GLU A 61 -1.83 -6.63 -1.46
CA GLU A 61 -1.69 -5.29 -0.87
C GLU A 61 -0.30 -5.06 -0.26
N ALA A 62 0.24 -6.03 0.47
CA ALA A 62 1.59 -5.96 1.01
C ALA A 62 2.66 -5.93 -0.09
N THR A 63 2.44 -6.67 -1.18
CA THR A 63 3.33 -6.64 -2.34
C THR A 63 3.32 -5.25 -2.98
N LEU A 64 2.14 -4.66 -3.19
CA LEU A 64 2.02 -3.30 -3.70
C LEU A 64 2.74 -2.28 -2.79
N HIS A 65 2.60 -2.43 -1.47
CA HIS A 65 3.30 -1.58 -0.51
C HIS A 65 4.83 -1.65 -0.69
N LEU A 66 5.41 -2.85 -0.78
CA LEU A 66 6.86 -3.03 -1.01
C LEU A 66 7.31 -2.40 -2.33
N LEU A 67 6.53 -2.56 -3.41
CA LEU A 67 6.84 -1.96 -4.71
C LEU A 67 6.88 -0.44 -4.63
N GLN A 68 6.00 0.18 -3.85
CA GLN A 68 6.02 1.63 -3.62
C GLN A 68 7.20 2.07 -2.75
N ASP A 69 7.56 1.30 -1.72
CA ASP A 69 8.74 1.58 -0.89
C ASP A 69 10.06 1.48 -1.67
N TRP A 70 10.11 0.59 -2.66
CA TRP A 70 11.22 0.49 -3.61
C TRP A 70 11.19 1.53 -4.73
N GLY A 71 10.12 2.32 -4.85
CA GLY A 71 9.96 3.30 -5.93
C GLY A 71 9.70 2.68 -7.30
N VAL A 72 9.28 1.41 -7.35
CA VAL A 72 8.86 0.73 -8.59
C VAL A 72 7.47 1.21 -9.01
N ILE A 73 6.62 1.56 -8.05
CA ILE A 73 5.31 2.16 -8.28
C ILE A 73 5.25 3.52 -7.56
N ASP A 74 4.90 4.57 -8.28
CA ASP A 74 4.73 5.92 -7.75
C ASP A 74 3.35 6.52 -8.12
N GLU A 75 3.13 7.80 -7.76
CA GLU A 75 1.82 8.45 -8.01
C GLU A 75 1.48 8.56 -9.50
N SER A 76 2.46 8.62 -10.39
CA SER A 76 2.22 8.70 -11.83
C SER A 76 1.56 7.42 -12.36
N ASP A 77 1.90 6.26 -11.82
CA ASP A 77 1.36 4.96 -12.23
C ASP A 77 -0.14 4.82 -11.97
N TYR A 78 -0.68 5.53 -10.99
CA TYR A 78 -2.11 5.49 -10.64
C TYR A 78 -2.82 6.84 -10.73
N ALA A 79 -2.16 7.85 -11.34
CA ALA A 79 -2.71 9.19 -11.51
C ALA A 79 -4.05 9.19 -12.27
N PHE A 80 -4.24 8.27 -13.22
CA PHE A 80 -5.48 8.13 -13.99
C PHE A 80 -6.71 7.87 -13.09
N GLY A 81 -6.53 7.16 -11.97
CA GLY A 81 -7.60 6.88 -11.02
C GLY A 81 -7.97 8.08 -10.15
N LEU A 82 -7.02 8.99 -9.93
CA LEU A 82 -7.22 10.24 -9.19
C LEU A 82 -8.11 11.21 -9.96
N ALA A 83 -7.83 11.36 -11.26
CA ALA A 83 -8.61 12.21 -12.16
C ALA A 83 -10.08 11.77 -12.21
N LYS A 84 -10.35 10.47 -12.40
CA LYS A 84 -11.71 9.92 -12.46
C LYS A 84 -12.52 10.17 -11.17
N ARG A 85 -11.89 10.02 -9.98
CA ARG A 85 -12.56 10.29 -8.70
C ARG A 85 -12.91 11.77 -8.49
N SER A 86 -12.05 12.68 -8.95
CA SER A 86 -12.31 14.13 -8.82
C SER A 86 -13.54 14.57 -9.63
N VAL A 87 -13.72 14.02 -10.83
CA VAL A 87 -14.87 14.26 -11.71
C VAL A 87 -16.15 13.70 -11.09
N ALA A 88 -16.13 12.45 -10.60
CA ALA A 88 -17.27 11.84 -9.93
C ALA A 88 -17.74 12.61 -8.69
N LYS A 89 -16.79 13.15 -7.89
CA LYS A 89 -17.10 13.93 -6.69
C LYS A 89 -17.72 15.30 -7.02
N ARG A 90 -17.38 15.90 -8.16
CA ARG A 90 -18.02 17.12 -8.68
C ARG A 90 -19.44 16.86 -9.18
N ALA A 91 -19.67 15.75 -9.86
CA ALA A 91 -20.98 15.38 -10.39
C ALA A 91 -22.02 15.14 -9.27
N ARG A 92 -21.61 14.58 -8.14
CA ARG A 92 -22.49 14.27 -7.00
C ARG A 92 -22.82 15.48 -6.10
N LYS A 93 -22.17 16.62 -6.33
CA LYS A 93 -22.36 17.88 -5.59
C LYS A 93 -23.28 18.87 -6.32
N ARG A 94 -23.68 18.54 -7.55
CA ARG A 94 -24.71 19.24 -8.33
C ARG A 94 -26.02 18.49 -8.19
#